data_AF-A0A1Q4ACD5-F1
#
_entry.id   AF-A0A1Q4ACD5-F1
#
_cell.length_a   1.000
_cell.length_b   1.000
_cell.length_c   1.000
_cell.angle_alpha   90.00
_cell.angle_beta   90.00
_cell.angle_gamma   90.00
#
_symmetry.space_group_name_H-M   'P 1'
#
loop_
_entity.id
_entity.type
_entity.pdbx_description
1 polymer ?
#
loop_
_entity_poly.entity_id
_entity_poly.type
_entity_poly.pdbx_seq_one_letter_code
_entity_poly.pdbx_strand_id
1 'polypeptide(L)'
;MLEPFSNRNEWLALLASTVGTLRTLAPSEFYDETNDRYHAVMGNISRLVHGLENPADLGKFLDVNAGRKSWLPENPEALTSMDVTEIHYRVGSNLADERWVDGALNGAFENGTLIPALERIAADIGKFKLTGGSQHTP
;
A
#
# COMPACT_ATOMS: atom_id res chain seq x y z
N MET A 1 16.70 2.76 4.13
CA MET A 1 16.01 1.76 4.98
C MET A 1 14.87 2.50 5.64
N LEU A 2 13.63 2.02 5.52
CA LEU A 2 12.47 2.68 6.13
C LEU A 2 12.50 2.45 7.64
N GLU A 3 12.18 3.47 8.43
CA GLU A 3 12.13 3.35 9.89
C GLU A 3 11.00 2.41 10.31
N PRO A 4 11.28 1.35 11.09
CA PRO A 4 10.27 0.42 11.56
C PRO A 4 9.26 1.13 12.47
N PHE A 5 8.05 0.60 12.55
CA PHE A 5 7.05 1.11 13.49
C PHE A 5 7.27 0.50 14.87
N SER A 6 7.24 1.35 15.90
CA SER A 6 7.38 0.90 17.28
C SER A 6 6.14 0.15 17.77
N ASN A 7 4.96 0.49 17.25
CA ASN A 7 3.70 -0.15 17.59
C ASN A 7 2.60 0.15 16.55
N ARG A 8 1.44 -0.52 16.71
CA ARG A 8 0.29 -0.37 15.81
C ARG A 8 -0.32 1.03 15.82
N ASN A 9 -0.27 1.76 16.95
CA ASN A 9 -0.84 3.10 17.04
C ASN A 9 -0.04 4.09 16.19
N GLU A 10 1.29 3.97 16.15
CA GLU A 10 2.15 4.76 15.27
C GLU A 10 1.80 4.50 13.79
N TRP A 11 1.64 3.23 13.42
CA TRP A 11 1.22 2.85 12.07
C TRP A 11 -0.15 3.46 11.70
N LEU A 12 -1.13 3.34 12.59
CA LEU A 12 -2.48 3.88 12.38
C LEU A 12 -2.50 5.41 12.31
N ALA A 13 -1.67 6.09 13.11
CA ALA A 13 -1.53 7.55 13.06
C ALA A 13 -0.94 8.01 11.73
N LEU A 14 0.12 7.35 11.25
CA LEU A 14 0.68 7.64 9.92
C LEU A 14 -0.35 7.38 8.82
N LEU A 15 -1.10 6.28 8.92
CA LEU A 15 -2.17 5.99 7.96
C LEU A 15 -3.21 7.11 7.93
N ALA A 16 -3.73 7.52 9.08
CA ALA A 16 -4.77 8.54 9.16
C ALA A 16 -4.30 9.87 8.54
N SER A 17 -3.05 10.26 8.82
CA SER A 17 -2.43 11.44 8.20
C SER A 17 -2.28 11.27 6.68
N THR A 18 -1.79 10.12 6.24
CA THR A 18 -1.59 9.79 4.81
C THR A 18 -2.89 9.81 4.04
N VAL A 19 -3.94 9.15 4.55
CA VAL A 19 -5.28 9.15 3.95
C VAL A 19 -5.88 10.55 3.95
N GLY A 20 -5.68 11.32 5.02
CA GLY A 20 -6.09 12.73 5.09
C GLY A 20 -5.48 13.57 3.96
N THR A 21 -4.18 13.43 3.71
CA THR A 21 -3.50 14.10 2.59
C THR A 21 -3.98 13.57 1.23
N LEU A 22 -4.09 12.26 1.05
CA LEU A 22 -4.53 11.68 -0.23
C LEU A 22 -5.91 12.20 -0.66
N ARG A 23 -6.83 12.40 0.29
CA ARG A 23 -8.17 12.94 0.02
C ARG A 23 -8.19 14.39 -0.47
N THR A 24 -7.11 15.15 -0.26
CA THR A 24 -7.03 16.55 -0.68
C THR A 24 -6.30 16.74 -2.01
N LEU A 25 -5.61 15.72 -2.50
CA LEU A 25 -4.81 15.80 -3.73
C LEU A 25 -5.68 15.54 -4.96
N ALA A 26 -5.46 16.33 -6.01
CA ALA A 26 -5.83 15.94 -7.37
C ALA A 26 -4.85 14.90 -7.93
N PRO A 27 -5.23 14.09 -8.93
CA PRO A 27 -4.33 13.15 -9.60
C PRO A 27 -2.99 13.74 -10.04
N SER A 28 -3.03 14.89 -10.72
CA SER A 28 -1.82 15.59 -11.18
C SER A 28 -0.93 16.13 -10.06
N GLU A 29 -1.47 16.25 -8.84
CA GLU A 29 -0.68 16.61 -7.66
C GLU A 29 -0.09 15.38 -6.99
N PHE A 30 -0.79 14.23 -7.06
CA PHE A 30 -0.30 12.96 -6.55
C PHE A 30 0.86 12.41 -7.38
N TYR A 31 0.75 12.46 -8.71
CA TYR A 31 1.80 12.09 -9.64
C TYR A 31 1.89 13.13 -10.77
N ASP A 32 3.04 13.81 -10.83
CA ASP A 32 3.37 14.76 -11.87
C ASP A 32 4.01 14.02 -13.04
N GLU A 33 3.19 13.68 -14.04
CA GLU A 33 3.62 12.98 -15.26
C GLU A 33 4.67 13.77 -16.06
N THR A 34 4.69 15.11 -15.95
CA THR A 34 5.64 15.94 -16.71
C THR A 34 7.05 15.80 -16.17
N ASN A 35 7.18 15.68 -14.85
CA ASN A 35 8.47 15.57 -14.16
C ASN A 35 8.75 14.15 -13.65
N ASP A 36 7.88 13.18 -13.98
CA ASP A 36 7.92 11.80 -13.49
C ASP A 36 8.16 11.72 -11.97
N ARG A 37 7.28 12.39 -11.22
CA ARG A 37 7.48 12.56 -9.77
C ARG A 37 6.21 12.44 -8.96
N TYR A 38 6.28 11.61 -7.92
CA TYR A 38 5.23 11.53 -6.91
C TYR A 38 5.25 12.67 -5.89
N HIS A 39 4.07 12.94 -5.34
CA HIS A 39 3.93 13.69 -4.10
C HIS A 39 4.69 13.01 -2.95
N ALA A 40 5.13 13.79 -1.96
CA ALA A 40 5.88 13.31 -0.81
C ALA A 40 5.15 12.22 0.01
N VAL A 41 3.82 12.17 -0.07
CA VAL A 41 2.98 11.16 0.58
C VAL A 41 3.27 9.72 0.10
N MET A 42 3.87 9.56 -1.08
CA MET A 42 4.32 8.25 -1.58
C MET A 42 5.27 7.57 -0.58
N GLY A 43 6.19 8.32 0.02
CA GLY A 43 7.10 7.80 1.03
C GLY A 43 6.37 7.22 2.25
N ASN A 44 5.24 7.82 2.64
CA ASN A 44 4.41 7.31 3.72
C ASN A 44 3.66 6.04 3.31
N ILE A 45 3.14 5.96 2.07
CA ILE A 45 2.49 4.75 1.54
C ILE A 45 3.50 3.59 1.53
N SER A 46 4.71 3.83 1.02
CA SER A 46 5.79 2.85 1.02
C SER A 46 6.12 2.38 2.44
N ARG A 47 6.24 3.32 3.40
CA ARG A 47 6.47 2.99 4.82
C ARG A 47 5.33 2.15 5.40
N LEU A 48 4.08 2.52 5.16
CA LEU A 48 2.90 1.79 5.67
C LEU A 48 2.85 0.35 5.14
N VAL A 49 3.12 0.16 3.85
CA VAL A 49 3.07 -1.17 3.21
C VAL A 49 4.24 -2.04 3.64
N HIS A 50 5.48 -1.54 3.59
CA HIS A 50 6.66 -2.32 4.00
C HIS A 50 6.82 -2.45 5.52
N GLY A 51 6.10 -1.63 6.28
CA GLY A 51 6.00 -1.72 7.73
C GLY A 51 5.22 -2.95 8.23
N LEU A 52 4.57 -3.68 7.32
CA LEU A 52 3.79 -4.88 7.64
C LEU A 52 4.43 -6.12 7.02
N GLU A 53 4.58 -7.16 7.83
CA GLU A 53 4.86 -8.51 7.34
C GLU A 53 3.55 -9.11 6.84
N ASN A 54 3.56 -9.55 5.58
CA ASN A 54 2.44 -10.26 5.01
C ASN A 54 2.42 -11.71 5.54
N PRO A 55 1.30 -12.17 6.13
CA PRO A 55 1.20 -13.53 6.65
C PRO A 55 1.02 -14.61 5.55
N ALA A 56 0.73 -14.24 4.30
CA ALA A 56 0.54 -15.17 3.20
C ALA A 56 1.85 -15.46 2.44
N ASP A 57 1.81 -16.45 1.53
CA ASP A 57 2.95 -16.82 0.69
C ASP A 57 2.97 -15.94 -0.58
N LEU A 58 3.93 -15.00 -0.65
CA LEU A 58 4.11 -14.08 -1.78
C LEU A 58 4.35 -14.82 -3.10
N GLY A 59 5.10 -15.93 -3.07
CA GLY A 59 5.39 -16.72 -4.26
C GLY A 59 4.10 -17.30 -4.85
N LYS A 60 3.27 -17.89 -3.99
CA LYS A 60 1.97 -18.44 -4.41
C LYS A 60 1.02 -17.37 -4.96
N PHE A 61 1.04 -16.16 -4.38
CA PHE A 61 0.24 -15.05 -4.90
C PHE A 61 0.65 -14.65 -6.31
N LEU A 62 1.97 -14.51 -6.55
CA LEU A 62 2.53 -14.14 -7.85
C LEU A 62 2.32 -15.21 -8.92
N ASP A 63 2.38 -16.50 -8.54
CA ASP A 63 2.11 -17.62 -9.45
C ASP A 63 0.66 -17.60 -9.99
N VAL A 64 -0.29 -17.20 -9.14
CA VAL A 64 -1.71 -17.07 -9.53
C VAL A 64 -1.96 -15.75 -10.28
N ASN A 65 -1.27 -14.68 -9.90
CA ASN A 65 -1.48 -13.32 -10.39
C ASN A 65 -0.19 -12.74 -11.00
N ALA A 66 0.05 -13.03 -12.28
CA ALA A 66 1.22 -12.53 -13.00
C ALA A 66 0.98 -11.19 -13.72
N GLY A 67 2.02 -10.34 -13.79
CA GLY A 67 2.00 -9.05 -14.48
C GLY A 67 0.98 -8.07 -13.87
N ARG A 68 0.39 -7.18 -14.67
CA ARG A 68 -0.59 -6.17 -14.18
C ARG A 68 -1.83 -6.76 -13.47
N LYS A 69 -2.08 -8.06 -13.59
CA LYS A 69 -3.10 -8.76 -12.79
C LYS A 69 -2.76 -8.80 -11.30
N SER A 70 -1.52 -8.49 -10.91
CA SER A 70 -1.08 -8.33 -9.52
C SER A 70 -1.30 -6.92 -8.98
N TRP A 71 -1.72 -5.94 -9.78
CA TRP A 71 -1.98 -4.58 -9.32
C TRP A 71 -3.33 -4.47 -8.61
N LEU A 72 -3.55 -3.35 -7.93
CA LEU A 72 -4.88 -2.97 -7.45
C LEU A 72 -5.88 -2.93 -8.61
N PRO A 73 -7.14 -3.35 -8.37
CA PRO A 73 -8.17 -3.33 -9.39
C PRO A 73 -8.50 -1.89 -9.82
N GLU A 74 -9.10 -1.76 -11.00
CA GLU A 74 -9.54 -0.46 -11.51
C GLU A 74 -10.82 0.07 -10.83
N ASN A 75 -11.59 -0.80 -10.19
CA ASN A 75 -12.82 -0.45 -9.49
C ASN A 75 -12.66 -0.74 -7.98
N PRO A 76 -12.90 0.25 -7.09
CA PRO A 76 -12.88 0.05 -5.64
C PRO A 76 -13.82 -1.06 -5.12
N GLU A 77 -14.95 -1.30 -5.79
CA GLU A 77 -15.92 -2.34 -5.40
C GLU A 77 -15.32 -3.75 -5.45
N ALA A 78 -14.30 -3.97 -6.30
CA ALA A 78 -13.61 -5.24 -6.40
C ALA A 78 -12.82 -5.58 -5.11
N LEU A 79 -12.56 -4.60 -4.24
CA LEU A 79 -11.91 -4.81 -2.95
C LEU A 79 -12.84 -5.44 -1.90
N THR A 80 -14.17 -5.36 -2.07
CA THR A 80 -15.13 -5.79 -1.05
C THR A 80 -15.03 -7.28 -0.73
N SER A 81 -14.87 -8.11 -1.76
CA SER A 81 -14.73 -9.57 -1.63
C SER A 81 -13.27 -10.05 -1.58
N MET A 82 -12.30 -9.14 -1.73
CA MET A 82 -10.88 -9.48 -1.80
C MET A 82 -10.31 -9.68 -0.40
N ASP A 83 -9.46 -10.71 -0.25
CA ASP A 83 -8.75 -10.92 1.00
C ASP A 83 -7.75 -9.79 1.26
N VAL A 84 -7.65 -9.34 2.51
CA VAL A 84 -6.82 -8.19 2.86
C VAL A 84 -5.32 -8.45 2.67
N THR A 85 -4.87 -9.69 2.79
CA THR A 85 -3.45 -10.05 2.55
C THR A 85 -3.12 -9.97 1.07
N GLU A 86 -4.09 -10.28 0.21
CA GLU A 86 -4.02 -10.03 -1.23
C GLU A 86 -4.05 -8.52 -1.54
N ILE A 87 -4.95 -7.74 -0.91
CA ILE A 87 -4.97 -6.28 -1.09
C ILE A 87 -3.58 -5.69 -0.75
N HIS A 88 -3.00 -6.07 0.40
CA HIS A 88 -1.65 -5.64 0.81
C HIS A 88 -0.59 -6.00 -0.23
N TYR A 89 -0.63 -7.22 -0.78
CA TYR A 89 0.27 -7.61 -1.86
C TYR A 89 0.10 -6.76 -3.11
N ARG A 90 -1.13 -6.51 -3.53
CA ARG A 90 -1.40 -5.71 -4.73
C ARG A 90 -0.87 -4.29 -4.60
N VAL A 91 -1.03 -3.65 -3.44
CA VAL A 91 -0.40 -2.33 -3.18
C VAL A 91 1.13 -2.45 -3.23
N GLY A 92 1.69 -3.50 -2.63
CA GLY A 92 3.12 -3.78 -2.70
C GLY A 92 3.63 -4.00 -4.13
N SER A 93 2.85 -4.65 -4.99
CA SER A 93 3.15 -4.85 -6.40
C SER A 93 3.11 -3.56 -7.20
N ASN A 94 2.09 -2.70 -7.03
CA ASN A 94 2.09 -1.37 -7.64
C ASN A 94 3.37 -0.59 -7.25
N LEU A 95 3.74 -0.59 -5.96
CA LEU A 95 4.94 0.09 -5.47
C LEU A 95 6.25 -0.50 -6.03
N ALA A 96 6.33 -1.82 -6.16
CA ALA A 96 7.51 -2.51 -6.68
C ALA A 96 7.70 -2.27 -8.18
N ASP A 97 6.59 -2.19 -8.92
CA ASP A 97 6.58 -2.02 -10.37
C ASP A 97 6.92 -0.60 -10.81
N GLU A 98 6.97 0.39 -9.91
CA GLU A 98 7.58 1.72 -10.18
C GLU A 98 9.04 1.62 -10.67
N ARG A 99 9.70 0.47 -10.46
CA ARG A 99 11.03 0.22 -11.02
C ARG A 99 11.04 0.02 -12.54
N TRP A 100 9.88 -0.27 -13.11
CA TRP A 100 9.71 -0.73 -14.49
C TRP A 100 8.59 0.00 -15.23
N VAL A 101 7.64 0.59 -14.50
CA VAL A 101 6.49 1.32 -15.03
C VAL A 101 6.30 2.58 -14.21
N ASP A 102 6.62 3.72 -14.83
CA ASP A 102 6.44 5.04 -14.23
C ASP A 102 4.95 5.26 -13.93
N GLY A 103 4.65 5.74 -12.71
CA GLY A 103 3.26 6.03 -12.35
C GLY A 103 2.42 4.79 -12.03
N ALA A 104 3.03 3.64 -11.73
CA ALA A 104 2.33 2.37 -11.50
C ALA A 104 1.24 2.46 -10.40
N LEU A 105 1.45 3.30 -9.38
CA LEU A 105 0.48 3.57 -8.32
C LEU A 105 -0.52 4.67 -8.68
N ASN A 106 -0.21 5.56 -9.64
CA ASN A 106 -1.07 6.68 -10.04
C ASN A 106 -2.45 6.19 -10.50
N GLY A 107 -2.51 5.16 -11.33
CA GLY A 107 -3.79 4.61 -11.81
C GLY A 107 -4.72 4.19 -10.68
N ALA A 108 -4.19 3.57 -9.61
CA ALA A 108 -4.95 3.18 -8.43
C ALA A 108 -5.41 4.37 -7.57
N PHE A 109 -4.68 5.48 -7.62
CA PHE A 109 -5.12 6.72 -6.99
C PHE A 109 -6.23 7.40 -7.80
N GLU A 110 -6.04 7.55 -9.11
CA GLU A 110 -6.99 8.16 -10.05
C GLU A 110 -8.36 7.48 -10.06
N ASN A 111 -8.37 6.15 -10.04
CA ASN A 111 -9.60 5.38 -10.03
C ASN A 111 -10.25 5.27 -8.63
N GLY A 112 -9.65 5.88 -7.61
CA GLY A 112 -10.15 5.90 -6.24
C GLY A 112 -9.96 4.61 -5.44
N THR A 113 -9.17 3.65 -5.91
CA THR A 113 -8.99 2.34 -5.25
C THR A 113 -7.95 2.36 -4.14
N LEU A 114 -6.94 3.23 -4.23
CA LEU A 114 -5.82 3.27 -3.29
C LEU A 114 -6.25 3.56 -1.84
N ILE A 115 -7.10 4.58 -1.62
CA ILE A 115 -7.54 4.95 -0.27
C ILE A 115 -8.34 3.81 0.38
N PRO A 116 -9.39 3.25 -0.26
CA PRO A 116 -10.11 2.09 0.26
C PRO A 116 -9.20 0.88 0.52
N ALA A 117 -8.19 0.62 -0.31
CA ALA A 117 -7.24 -0.48 -0.08
C ALA A 117 -6.47 -0.28 1.23
N LEU A 118 -5.94 0.93 1.47
CA LEU A 118 -5.23 1.25 2.71
C LEU A 118 -6.14 1.18 3.95
N GLU A 119 -7.39 1.64 3.83
CA GLU A 119 -8.38 1.57 4.91
C GLU A 119 -8.80 0.13 5.23
N ARG A 120 -8.91 -0.74 4.21
CA ARG A 120 -9.17 -2.18 4.40
C ARG A 120 -8.01 -2.87 5.13
N ILE A 121 -6.77 -2.56 4.77
CA ILE A 121 -5.58 -3.06 5.48
C ILE A 121 -5.63 -2.63 6.96
N ALA A 122 -6.01 -1.38 7.22
CA ALA A 122 -6.14 -0.85 8.58
C ALA A 122 -7.21 -1.57 9.40
N ALA A 123 -8.38 -1.79 8.81
CA ALA A 123 -9.51 -2.45 9.46
C ALA A 123 -9.16 -3.87 9.92
N ASP A 124 -8.30 -4.56 9.16
CA ASP A 124 -7.83 -5.91 9.44
C ASP A 124 -6.35 -5.97 9.87
N ILE A 125 -5.79 -4.87 10.41
CA ILE A 125 -4.37 -4.78 10.79
C ILE A 125 -3.94 -5.88 11.78
N GLY A 126 -4.89 -6.45 12.53
CA GLY A 126 -4.66 -7.57 13.44
C GLY A 126 -4.10 -8.83 12.76
N LYS A 127 -4.31 -9.00 11.45
CA LYS A 127 -3.76 -10.11 10.65
C LYS A 127 -2.29 -9.95 10.30
N PHE A 128 -1.73 -8.75 10.46
CA PHE A 128 -0.36 -8.43 10.11
C PHE A 128 0.54 -8.27 11.34
N LYS A 129 1.83 -8.56 11.16
CA LYS A 129 2.88 -8.20 12.13
C LYS A 129 3.61 -6.95 11.63
N LEU A 130 4.14 -6.15 12.54
CA LEU A 130 4.98 -5.00 12.15
C LEU A 130 6.41 -5.47 11.90
N THR A 131 7.01 -5.04 10.78
CA THR A 131 8.43 -5.29 10.52
C THR A 131 9.27 -4.49 11.51
N GLY A 132 10.19 -5.16 12.21
CA GLY A 132 11.12 -4.51 13.15
C GLY A 132 10.69 -4.46 14.61
N GLY A 133 9.63 -5.16 15.00
CA GLY A 133 9.36 -5.43 16.42
C GLY A 133 10.41 -6.40 16.97
N SER A 134 11.45 -5.90 17.62
CA SER A 134 12.32 -6.71 18.47
C SER A 134 11.43 -7.45 19.48
N GLN A 135 11.34 -8.77 19.37
CA GLN A 135 10.94 -9.60 20.49
C GLN A 135 12.00 -9.39 21.58
N HIS A 136 11.73 -8.52 22.56
CA HIS A 136 12.35 -8.68 23.87
C HIS A 136 11.69 -9.91 24.50
N THR A 137 12.27 -11.08 24.25
CA THR A 137 12.11 -12.22 25.15
C THR A 137 12.83 -11.89 26.47
N PRO A 138 12.19 -12.15 27.62
CA PRO A 138 12.74 -11.87 28.95
C PRO A 138 13.99 -12.71 29.26
#